data_AF-A0A842SDR6-F1
#
_entry.id   AF-A0A842SDR6-F1
#
_cell.length_a   1.000
_cell.length_b   1.000
_cell.length_c   1.000
_cell.angle_alpha   90.00
_cell.angle_beta   90.00
_cell.angle_gamma   90.00
#
_symmetry.space_group_name_H-M   'P 1'
#
loop_
_entity.id
_entity.type
_entity.pdbx_description
1 polymer ?
#
loop_
_entity_poly.entity_id
_entity_poly.type
_entity_poly.pdbx_seq_one_letter_code
_entity_poly.pdbx_strand_id
1 'polypeptide(L)'
;MRKLIHNSVYFIFIIISIFIPVLDLFNILPGDISLLSKILNWILIGILVYHLSFIKVLFGKKQYKKIKDLKIKYYILDIAVLLSFYMFNISDIISFVLNHKKEFFYFSRFAGIISGNYIFIEMFFFNIAAIFLICVSLVLGFRVKFGKDSLMSLLHEDILPGGFDKRLFRSLSVLFVLSGIYITYFSLVLEWFSLVLDLPFTLAGIFLIIYTFKNKHKIKENQIVEKLTFFSEFFEENLLVFFHKKEKIMFTFSGLLVLHLFTDIFNFLLPFLTGTRYNLYSAILQKNFWVGDFIIKDLSLTNILSIFWIYFLILFFFICLLLFPIYLWYISLNKEKLKISRWAVSLFFSSLVVILIKSNIYFDSLGTKLGLTGVYFYFSNKASFLLGHNYLSILTLTIFVMIFTMIRYHTLKKIIEIIVIIAILIVFSEYTLKFFKSILFFYFESINTLINNNMFFILVFIIIFFLCSVIFYLGSYFVFISQTISTIKRSYF
;
A
#
# COMPACT_ATOMS: atom_id res chain seq x y z
N MET A 1 20.07 6.69 34.09
CA MET A 1 20.03 7.90 33.23
C MET A 1 19.99 7.61 31.73
N ARG A 2 20.97 6.91 31.11
CA ARG A 2 20.94 6.63 29.65
C ARG A 2 19.67 5.95 29.13
N LYS A 3 19.14 4.95 29.85
CA LYS A 3 17.88 4.26 29.50
C LYS A 3 16.64 5.16 29.63
N LEU A 4 16.66 6.09 30.59
CA LEU A 4 15.58 7.09 30.80
C LEU A 4 15.61 8.17 29.71
N ILE A 5 16.77 8.70 29.35
CA ILE A 5 16.94 9.66 28.26
C ILE A 5 16.54 9.03 26.92
N HIS A 6 16.96 7.78 26.68
CA HIS A 6 16.55 7.03 25.49
C HIS A 6 15.03 6.86 25.43
N ASN A 7 14.37 6.47 26.52
CA ASN A 7 12.91 6.35 26.54
C ASN A 7 12.20 7.72 26.36
N SER A 8 12.78 8.80 26.88
CA SER A 8 12.23 10.16 26.76
C SER A 8 12.25 10.67 25.32
N VAL A 9 13.36 10.45 24.61
CA VAL A 9 13.51 10.85 23.20
C VAL A 9 12.54 10.07 22.32
N TYR A 10 12.40 8.75 22.52
CA TYR A 10 11.42 7.95 21.78
C TYR A 10 9.99 8.38 22.05
N PHE A 11 9.65 8.74 23.29
CA PHE A 11 8.31 9.22 23.63
C PHE A 11 7.98 10.55 22.97
N ILE A 12 8.90 11.52 23.01
CA ILE A 12 8.74 12.81 22.30
C ILE A 12 8.60 12.56 20.80
N PHE A 13 9.42 11.65 20.23
CA PHE A 13 9.34 11.30 18.82
C PHE A 13 7.97 10.72 18.45
N ILE A 14 7.44 9.78 19.25
CA ILE A 14 6.11 9.20 19.05
C ILE A 14 5.02 10.26 19.14
N ILE A 15 5.08 11.17 20.12
CA ILE A 15 4.13 12.28 20.24
C ILE A 15 4.18 13.14 18.98
N ILE A 16 5.37 13.53 18.52
CA ILE A 16 5.56 14.35 17.32
C ILE A 16 4.99 13.63 16.09
N SER A 17 5.28 12.34 15.93
CA SER A 17 4.76 11.49 14.85
C SER A 17 3.25 11.28 14.90
N ILE A 18 2.58 11.50 16.02
CA ILE A 18 1.12 11.44 16.13
C ILE A 18 0.51 12.82 15.89
N PHE A 19 1.00 13.85 16.57
CA PHE A 19 0.41 15.20 16.54
C PHE A 19 0.56 15.89 15.18
N ILE A 20 1.72 15.74 14.54
CA ILE A 20 1.97 16.40 13.26
C ILE A 20 0.99 15.90 12.18
N PRO A 21 0.77 14.59 11.98
CA PRO A 21 -0.23 14.11 11.04
C PRO A 21 -1.68 14.51 11.38
N VAL A 22 -2.05 14.61 12.68
CA VAL A 22 -3.37 15.17 13.06
C VAL A 22 -3.52 16.57 12.49
N LEU A 23 -2.54 17.43 12.73
CA LEU A 23 -2.58 18.83 12.31
C LEU A 23 -2.51 18.98 10.78
N ASP A 24 -1.75 18.11 10.12
CA ASP A 24 -1.67 18.02 8.66
C ASP A 24 -3.03 17.62 8.05
N LEU A 25 -3.74 16.67 8.68
CA LEU A 25 -5.07 16.23 8.26
C LEU A 25 -6.12 17.36 8.31
N PHE A 26 -5.99 18.29 9.25
CA PHE A 26 -6.85 19.48 9.34
C PHE A 26 -6.37 20.66 8.51
N ASN A 27 -5.33 20.46 7.69
CA ASN A 27 -4.65 21.48 6.91
C ASN A 27 -4.17 22.69 7.72
N ILE A 28 -3.72 22.46 8.96
CA ILE A 28 -3.26 23.53 9.86
C ILE A 28 -1.77 23.82 9.64
N LEU A 29 -1.01 22.84 9.16
CA LEU A 29 0.45 22.94 9.05
C LEU A 29 0.89 23.60 7.74
N PRO A 30 1.95 24.44 7.76
CA PRO A 30 2.60 24.92 6.56
C PRO A 30 3.30 23.76 5.82
N GLY A 31 3.49 23.93 4.51
CA GLY A 31 4.13 22.92 3.65
C GLY A 31 5.54 22.52 4.11
N ASP A 32 6.25 23.43 4.80
CA ASP A 32 7.55 23.16 5.42
C ASP A 32 7.49 22.04 6.48
N ILE A 33 6.51 22.13 7.39
CA ILE A 33 6.36 21.19 8.50
C ILE A 33 5.79 19.87 7.98
N SER A 34 4.90 19.92 6.99
CA SER A 34 4.39 18.74 6.28
C SER A 34 5.50 17.99 5.52
N LEU A 35 6.45 18.69 4.88
CA LEU A 35 7.62 18.03 4.29
C LEU A 35 8.48 17.33 5.36
N LEU A 36 8.74 18.03 6.47
CA LEU A 36 9.56 17.50 7.55
C LEU A 36 8.90 16.27 8.20
N SER A 37 7.58 16.26 8.35
CA SER A 37 6.83 15.11 8.84
C SER A 37 7.02 13.89 7.95
N LYS A 38 6.92 14.06 6.62
CA LYS A 38 7.11 13.01 5.64
C LYS A 38 8.53 12.45 5.67
N ILE A 39 9.54 13.32 5.75
CA ILE A 39 10.94 12.89 5.88
C ILE A 39 11.16 12.11 7.19
N LEU A 40 10.59 12.57 8.31
CA LEU A 40 10.70 11.84 9.59
C LEU A 40 10.01 10.48 9.53
N ASN A 41 8.82 10.39 8.92
CA ASN A 41 8.13 9.13 8.70
C ASN A 41 8.95 8.18 7.83
N TRP A 42 9.56 8.69 6.77
CA TRP A 42 10.47 7.90 5.93
C TRP A 42 11.67 7.40 6.71
N ILE A 43 12.32 8.24 7.54
CA ILE A 43 13.43 7.84 8.39
C ILE A 43 12.99 6.75 9.37
N LEU A 44 11.82 6.88 10.00
CA LEU A 44 11.26 5.86 10.89
C LEU A 44 11.05 4.53 10.19
N ILE A 45 10.43 4.55 9.01
CA ILE A 45 10.25 3.35 8.17
C ILE A 45 11.62 2.75 7.86
N GLY A 46 12.62 3.58 7.58
CA GLY A 46 13.97 3.14 7.26
C GLY A 46 14.64 2.44 8.43
N ILE A 47 14.46 2.96 9.64
CA ILE A 47 14.92 2.33 10.86
C ILE A 47 14.20 1.00 11.10
N LEU A 48 12.87 0.96 10.95
CA LEU A 48 12.08 -0.27 11.10
C LEU A 48 12.51 -1.33 10.08
N VAL A 49 12.61 -0.96 8.81
CA VAL A 49 13.02 -1.84 7.72
C VAL A 49 14.47 -2.28 7.87
N TYR A 50 15.36 -1.41 8.34
CA TYR A 50 16.73 -1.77 8.70
C TYR A 50 16.78 -2.85 9.78
N HIS A 51 15.92 -2.76 10.81
CA HIS A 51 15.79 -3.80 11.83
C HIS A 51 15.32 -5.15 11.26
N LEU A 52 14.45 -5.15 10.25
CA LEU A 52 14.05 -6.37 9.53
C LEU A 52 15.25 -7.05 8.82
N SER A 53 16.26 -6.26 8.41
CA SER A 53 17.44 -6.63 7.60
C SER A 53 17.06 -7.31 6.29
N PHE A 54 17.04 -6.54 5.18
CA PHE A 54 16.78 -7.07 3.84
C PHE A 54 17.64 -8.26 3.48
N ILE A 55 18.92 -8.21 3.86
CA ILE A 55 19.89 -9.27 3.64
C ILE A 55 19.49 -10.54 4.41
N LYS A 56 18.97 -10.43 5.62
CA LYS A 56 18.48 -11.58 6.40
C LYS A 56 17.32 -12.28 5.67
N VAL A 57 16.42 -11.51 5.06
CA VAL A 57 15.29 -12.03 4.25
C VAL A 57 15.80 -12.74 2.99
N LEU A 58 16.74 -12.08 2.31
CA LEU A 58 17.23 -12.54 1.01
C LEU A 58 18.14 -13.76 1.10
N PHE A 59 18.87 -13.92 2.21
CA PHE A 59 20.00 -14.87 2.29
C PHE A 59 19.93 -15.86 3.48
N GLY A 60 19.02 -15.66 4.43
CA GLY A 60 18.70 -16.61 5.50
C GLY A 60 19.53 -16.47 6.80
N LYS A 61 18.91 -16.81 7.95
CA LYS A 61 19.45 -16.56 9.31
C LYS A 61 20.81 -17.24 9.62
N LYS A 62 21.07 -18.46 9.14
CA LYS A 62 22.26 -19.25 9.52
C LYS A 62 23.57 -18.73 8.92
N GLN A 63 23.54 -18.09 7.75
CA GLN A 63 24.76 -17.60 7.09
C GLN A 63 25.12 -16.16 7.48
N TYR A 64 24.20 -15.43 8.10
CA TYR A 64 24.47 -14.13 8.74
C TYR A 64 25.64 -14.21 9.73
N LYS A 65 25.77 -15.33 10.47
CA LYS A 65 26.89 -15.52 11.39
C LYS A 65 28.24 -15.85 10.71
N LYS A 66 28.23 -16.59 9.59
CA LYS A 66 29.47 -17.07 8.91
C LYS A 66 30.14 -16.01 8.02
N ILE A 67 29.38 -15.10 7.44
CA ILE A 67 29.91 -14.05 6.56
C ILE A 67 30.46 -12.85 7.35
N LYS A 68 30.30 -12.84 8.68
CA LYS A 68 31.04 -11.95 9.58
C LYS A 68 32.57 -12.06 9.36
N ASP A 69 33.03 -13.19 8.81
CA ASP A 69 34.43 -13.48 8.49
C ASP A 69 34.94 -12.78 7.21
N LEU A 70 34.05 -12.26 6.33
CA LEU A 70 34.42 -11.66 5.03
C LEU A 70 34.94 -10.21 5.11
N LYS A 71 35.26 -9.68 6.31
CA LYS A 71 35.64 -8.28 6.62
C LYS A 71 34.62 -7.19 6.22
N ILE A 72 33.72 -7.45 5.28
CA ILE A 72 32.60 -6.56 4.94
C ILE A 72 31.51 -6.78 5.98
N LYS A 73 31.23 -5.75 6.78
CA LYS A 73 30.16 -5.82 7.76
C LYS A 73 28.82 -5.69 7.05
N TYR A 74 27.93 -6.68 7.21
CA TYR A 74 26.63 -6.73 6.53
C TYR A 74 25.77 -5.49 6.66
N TYR A 75 25.85 -4.80 7.79
CA TYR A 75 25.10 -3.56 7.97
C TYR A 75 25.40 -2.54 6.86
N ILE A 76 26.62 -2.56 6.28
CA ILE A 76 27.00 -1.66 5.17
C ILE A 76 26.20 -2.01 3.92
N LEU A 77 26.04 -3.30 3.62
CA LEU A 77 25.25 -3.75 2.48
C LEU A 77 23.75 -3.47 2.70
N ASP A 78 23.22 -3.71 3.92
CA ASP A 78 21.82 -3.38 4.25
C ASP A 78 21.57 -1.87 4.11
N ILE A 79 22.46 -1.03 4.63
CA ILE A 79 22.39 0.43 4.49
C ILE A 79 22.49 0.84 3.02
N ALA A 80 23.38 0.25 2.24
CA ALA A 80 23.54 0.57 0.83
C ALA A 80 22.27 0.23 0.03
N VAL A 81 21.64 -0.92 0.29
CA VAL A 81 20.36 -1.30 -0.33
C VAL A 81 19.27 -0.32 0.08
N LEU A 82 19.13 -0.06 1.37
CA LEU A 82 18.10 0.84 1.91
C LEU A 82 18.24 2.26 1.33
N LEU A 83 19.47 2.79 1.30
CA LEU A 83 19.76 4.11 0.76
C LEU A 83 19.51 4.17 -0.74
N SER A 84 19.84 3.11 -1.49
CA SER A 84 19.47 3.00 -2.92
C SER A 84 17.96 3.07 -3.10
N PHE A 85 17.20 2.34 -2.27
CA PHE A 85 15.75 2.33 -2.34
C PHE A 85 15.13 3.70 -2.02
N TYR A 86 15.64 4.41 -1.01
CA TYR A 86 15.20 5.80 -0.74
C TYR A 86 15.52 6.73 -1.90
N MET A 87 16.71 6.61 -2.49
CA MET A 87 17.12 7.44 -3.62
C MET A 87 16.27 7.20 -4.87
N PHE A 88 15.79 5.98 -5.11
CA PHE A 88 14.82 5.72 -6.19
C PHE A 88 13.45 6.38 -5.94
N ASN A 89 13.04 6.61 -4.69
CA ASN A 89 11.79 7.30 -4.36
C ASN A 89 11.95 8.83 -4.25
N ILE A 90 13.08 9.41 -4.66
CA ILE A 90 13.29 10.87 -4.56
C ILE A 90 12.23 11.66 -5.36
N SER A 91 11.69 11.07 -6.43
CA SER A 91 10.62 11.62 -7.26
C SER A 91 9.38 11.98 -6.45
N ASP A 92 9.09 11.24 -5.37
CA ASP A 92 7.90 11.49 -4.54
C ASP A 92 8.10 12.72 -3.66
N ILE A 93 9.31 12.90 -3.11
CA ILE A 93 9.70 14.12 -2.38
C ILE A 93 9.64 15.33 -3.32
N ILE A 94 10.21 15.20 -4.51
CA ILE A 94 10.19 16.24 -5.53
C ILE A 94 8.74 16.61 -5.88
N SER A 95 7.90 15.62 -6.16
CA SER A 95 6.50 15.81 -6.51
C SER A 95 5.74 16.50 -5.39
N PHE A 96 5.98 16.12 -4.14
CA PHE A 96 5.41 16.80 -2.98
C PHE A 96 5.81 18.28 -2.93
N VAL A 97 7.11 18.58 -3.07
CA VAL A 97 7.63 19.96 -3.05
C VAL A 97 7.04 20.79 -4.20
N LEU A 98 6.93 20.22 -5.40
CA LEU A 98 6.34 20.89 -6.56
C LEU A 98 4.86 21.23 -6.33
N ASN A 99 4.09 20.30 -5.76
CA ASN A 99 2.66 20.48 -5.51
C ASN A 99 2.37 21.49 -4.38
N HIS A 100 3.25 21.61 -3.39
CA HIS A 100 3.03 22.46 -2.21
C HIS A 100 3.91 23.72 -2.22
N LYS A 101 4.57 24.04 -3.34
CA LYS A 101 5.54 25.14 -3.45
C LYS A 101 5.06 26.47 -2.83
N LYS A 102 3.77 26.78 -2.95
CA LYS A 102 3.15 28.03 -2.43
C LYS A 102 2.97 28.05 -0.91
N GLU A 103 3.04 26.89 -0.27
CA GLU A 103 2.78 26.69 1.16
C GLU A 103 4.08 26.60 1.99
N PHE A 104 5.24 26.60 1.33
CA PHE A 104 6.55 26.70 1.97
C PHE A 104 6.83 28.15 2.37
N PHE A 105 6.94 28.41 3.67
CA PHE A 105 7.28 29.70 4.26
C PHE A 105 8.76 29.75 4.64
N TYR A 106 9.21 28.84 5.51
CA TYR A 106 10.57 28.81 6.06
C TYR A 106 11.60 28.25 5.07
N PHE A 107 11.25 27.25 4.27
CA PHE A 107 12.12 26.60 3.30
C PHE A 107 11.80 26.96 1.84
N SER A 108 11.21 28.13 1.60
CA SER A 108 10.85 28.61 0.25
C SER A 108 12.01 28.63 -0.73
N ARG A 109 13.23 29.00 -0.28
CA ARG A 109 14.45 28.95 -1.12
C ARG A 109 14.83 27.52 -1.50
N PHE A 110 14.75 26.59 -0.55
CA PHE A 110 15.03 25.18 -0.78
C PHE A 110 14.01 24.57 -1.76
N ALA A 111 12.72 24.83 -1.56
CA ALA A 111 11.67 24.44 -2.50
C ALA A 111 11.90 25.07 -3.88
N GLY A 112 12.38 26.32 -3.93
CA GLY A 112 12.81 26.99 -5.15
C GLY A 112 13.90 26.21 -5.89
N ILE A 113 14.98 25.83 -5.20
CA ILE A 113 16.10 25.07 -5.76
C ILE A 113 15.64 23.72 -6.30
N ILE A 114 14.85 22.97 -5.52
CA ILE A 114 14.29 21.68 -5.96
C ILE A 114 13.44 21.90 -7.21
N SER A 115 12.50 22.84 -7.16
CA SER A 115 11.58 23.09 -8.27
C SER A 115 12.28 23.55 -9.55
N GLY A 116 13.42 24.25 -9.44
CA GLY A 116 14.21 24.69 -10.58
C GLY A 116 15.08 23.61 -11.21
N ASN A 117 15.44 22.57 -10.45
CA ASN A 117 16.42 21.56 -10.86
C ASN A 117 15.88 20.12 -10.73
N TYR A 118 14.56 19.95 -10.67
CA TYR A 118 13.96 18.68 -10.28
C TYR A 118 14.39 17.50 -11.16
N ILE A 119 14.41 17.68 -12.49
CA ILE A 119 14.83 16.64 -13.45
C ILE A 119 16.29 16.23 -13.18
N PHE A 120 17.18 17.20 -12.96
CA PHE A 120 18.59 16.92 -12.67
C PHE A 120 18.75 16.16 -11.35
N ILE A 121 18.05 16.60 -10.30
CA ILE A 121 18.08 15.96 -8.97
C ILE A 121 17.59 14.52 -9.07
N GLU A 122 16.45 14.30 -9.74
CA GLU A 122 15.88 12.96 -9.94
C GLU A 122 16.85 12.04 -10.68
N MET A 123 17.39 12.49 -11.82
CA MET A 123 18.38 11.71 -12.58
C MET A 123 19.65 11.44 -11.76
N PHE A 124 20.14 12.41 -11.01
CA PHE A 124 21.35 12.26 -10.19
C PHE A 124 21.17 11.19 -9.11
N PHE A 125 20.11 11.27 -8.32
CA PHE A 125 19.83 10.31 -7.26
C PHE A 125 19.48 8.92 -7.81
N PHE A 126 18.75 8.85 -8.94
CA PHE A 126 18.48 7.57 -9.62
C PHE A 126 19.78 6.88 -10.05
N ASN A 127 20.71 7.62 -10.66
CA ASN A 127 21.99 7.05 -11.09
C ASN A 127 22.83 6.53 -9.92
N ILE A 128 22.89 7.28 -8.80
CA ILE A 128 23.60 6.83 -7.60
C ILE A 128 22.96 5.55 -7.04
N ALA A 129 21.64 5.52 -6.94
CA ALA A 129 20.89 4.36 -6.46
C ALA A 129 21.17 3.11 -7.33
N ALA A 130 21.11 3.27 -8.64
CA ALA A 130 21.40 2.21 -9.61
C ALA A 130 22.83 1.68 -9.48
N ILE A 131 23.82 2.56 -9.36
CA ILE A 131 25.24 2.17 -9.16
C ILE A 131 25.40 1.40 -7.85
N PHE A 132 24.83 1.89 -6.75
CA PHE A 132 24.89 1.18 -5.47
C PHE A 132 24.23 -0.19 -5.53
N LEU A 133 23.07 -0.32 -6.19
CA LEU A 133 22.40 -1.60 -6.33
C LEU A 133 23.22 -2.59 -7.17
N ILE A 134 23.89 -2.12 -8.24
CA ILE A 134 24.83 -2.94 -9.04
C ILE A 134 26.04 -3.37 -8.20
N CYS A 135 26.66 -2.46 -7.45
CA CYS A 135 27.80 -2.79 -6.61
C CYS A 135 27.42 -3.83 -5.55
N VAL A 136 26.26 -3.66 -4.90
CA VAL A 136 25.75 -4.63 -3.93
C VAL A 136 25.47 -5.98 -4.59
N SER A 137 24.80 -6.00 -5.74
CA SER A 137 24.48 -7.25 -6.44
C SER A 137 25.73 -8.01 -6.90
N LEU A 138 26.76 -7.31 -7.37
CA LEU A 138 28.06 -7.89 -7.71
C LEU A 138 28.76 -8.47 -6.47
N VAL A 139 28.82 -7.71 -5.36
CA VAL A 139 29.45 -8.21 -4.12
C VAL A 139 28.75 -9.49 -3.64
N LEU A 140 27.43 -9.50 -3.65
CA LEU A 140 26.62 -10.64 -3.21
C LEU A 140 26.78 -11.83 -4.16
N GLY A 141 26.64 -11.63 -5.48
CA GLY A 141 26.73 -12.71 -6.46
C GLY A 141 28.11 -13.37 -6.50
N PHE A 142 29.19 -12.60 -6.33
CA PHE A 142 30.56 -13.12 -6.41
C PHE A 142 31.11 -13.71 -5.11
N ARG A 143 30.71 -13.18 -3.94
CA ARG A 143 31.39 -13.50 -2.67
C ARG A 143 30.53 -14.20 -1.64
N VAL A 144 29.20 -14.15 -1.77
CA VAL A 144 28.29 -14.60 -0.73
C VAL A 144 27.67 -15.94 -1.11
N LYS A 145 27.81 -16.95 -0.24
CA LYS A 145 27.01 -18.18 -0.34
C LYS A 145 25.59 -17.86 0.16
N PHE A 146 24.56 -18.49 -0.41
CA PHE A 146 23.18 -18.30 0.06
C PHE A 146 22.75 -19.48 0.94
N GLY A 147 21.92 -19.21 1.95
CA GLY A 147 21.34 -20.25 2.80
C GLY A 147 20.23 -21.02 2.08
N LYS A 148 19.96 -22.26 2.50
CA LYS A 148 18.80 -23.05 2.01
C LYS A 148 17.45 -22.47 2.40
N ASP A 149 17.43 -21.64 3.44
CA ASP A 149 16.24 -20.93 3.93
C ASP A 149 16.31 -19.47 3.45
N SER A 150 16.36 -19.26 2.13
CA SER A 150 16.52 -17.93 1.55
C SER A 150 15.74 -17.76 0.25
N LEU A 151 15.37 -16.52 -0.10
CA LEU A 151 14.66 -16.27 -1.35
C LEU A 151 15.52 -16.68 -2.57
N MET A 152 16.84 -16.48 -2.51
CA MET A 152 17.74 -16.92 -3.58
C MET A 152 17.82 -18.45 -3.72
N SER A 153 17.65 -19.22 -2.65
CA SER A 153 17.60 -20.68 -2.76
C SER A 153 16.37 -21.19 -3.50
N LEU A 154 15.27 -20.41 -3.55
CA LEU A 154 14.11 -20.74 -4.38
C LEU A 154 14.43 -20.67 -5.88
N LEU A 155 15.45 -19.90 -6.25
CA LEU A 155 16.01 -19.81 -7.59
C LEU A 155 17.14 -20.84 -7.83
N HIS A 156 17.40 -21.74 -6.88
CA HIS A 156 18.47 -22.73 -6.92
C HIS A 156 19.89 -22.12 -6.94
N GLU A 157 20.07 -20.94 -6.33
CA GLU A 157 21.35 -20.22 -6.25
C GLU A 157 22.11 -20.45 -4.92
N ASP A 158 21.81 -21.54 -4.19
CA ASP A 158 22.35 -21.84 -2.86
C ASP A 158 23.84 -22.26 -2.86
N ILE A 159 24.35 -22.66 -4.02
CA ILE A 159 25.75 -23.06 -4.22
C ILE A 159 26.55 -21.89 -4.81
N LEU A 160 27.73 -21.63 -4.27
CA LEU A 160 28.63 -20.61 -4.84
C LEU A 160 29.20 -21.11 -6.17
N PRO A 161 28.97 -20.41 -7.30
CA PRO A 161 29.46 -20.88 -8.59
C PRO A 161 30.99 -20.75 -8.72
N GLY A 162 31.59 -21.75 -9.36
CA GLY A 162 33.05 -21.86 -9.57
C GLY A 162 33.63 -21.03 -10.73
N GLY A 163 32.80 -20.39 -11.57
CA GLY A 163 33.25 -19.64 -12.76
C GLY A 163 32.77 -18.19 -12.78
N PHE A 164 33.49 -17.33 -13.50
CA PHE A 164 33.17 -15.89 -13.63
C PHE A 164 31.78 -15.67 -14.23
N ASP A 165 31.46 -16.32 -15.35
CA ASP A 165 30.19 -16.14 -16.05
C ASP A 165 29.00 -16.54 -15.17
N LYS A 166 29.13 -17.65 -14.44
CA LYS A 166 28.11 -18.11 -13.49
C LYS A 166 27.95 -17.14 -12.32
N ARG A 167 29.02 -16.50 -11.84
CA ARG A 167 28.95 -15.46 -10.80
C ARG A 167 28.32 -14.17 -11.32
N LEU A 168 28.59 -13.82 -12.58
CA LEU A 168 27.98 -12.67 -13.24
C LEU A 168 26.46 -12.90 -13.40
N PHE A 169 26.06 -14.06 -13.92
CA PHE A 169 24.65 -14.45 -14.02
C PHE A 169 23.95 -14.40 -12.67
N ARG A 170 24.57 -14.98 -11.63
CA ARG A 170 24.08 -14.92 -10.26
C ARG A 170 23.96 -13.49 -9.73
N SER A 171 24.88 -12.59 -10.08
CA SER A 171 24.80 -11.17 -9.72
C SER A 171 23.63 -10.48 -10.41
N LEU A 172 23.35 -10.81 -11.68
CA LEU A 172 22.16 -10.33 -12.39
C LEU A 172 20.86 -10.86 -11.76
N SER A 173 20.83 -12.12 -11.32
CA SER A 173 19.70 -12.68 -10.56
C SER A 173 19.50 -11.94 -9.24
N VAL A 174 20.56 -11.64 -8.50
CA VAL A 174 20.48 -10.84 -7.27
C VAL A 174 19.98 -9.42 -7.57
N LEU A 175 20.48 -8.79 -8.64
CA LEU A 175 20.01 -7.46 -9.07
C LEU A 175 18.51 -7.48 -9.37
N PHE A 176 18.04 -8.47 -10.14
CA PHE A 176 16.64 -8.64 -10.48
C PHE A 176 15.77 -8.85 -9.23
N VAL A 177 16.23 -9.67 -8.29
CA VAL A 177 15.54 -9.90 -7.01
C VAL A 177 15.49 -8.64 -6.15
N LEU A 178 16.59 -7.89 -6.04
CA LEU A 178 16.64 -6.63 -5.31
C LEU A 178 15.70 -5.59 -5.92
N SER A 179 15.70 -5.45 -7.24
CA SER A 179 14.75 -4.61 -7.98
C SER A 179 13.30 -5.07 -7.78
N GLY A 180 13.05 -6.38 -7.77
CA GLY A 180 11.73 -6.94 -7.48
C GLY A 180 11.25 -6.59 -6.08
N ILE A 181 12.10 -6.73 -5.05
CA ILE A 181 11.78 -6.32 -3.67
C ILE A 181 11.56 -4.82 -3.58
N TYR A 182 12.38 -4.02 -4.27
CA TYR A 182 12.22 -2.57 -4.32
C TYR A 182 10.80 -2.18 -4.75
N ILE A 183 10.34 -2.67 -5.90
CA ILE A 183 9.07 -2.28 -6.50
C ILE A 183 7.88 -2.88 -5.74
N THR A 184 7.95 -4.19 -5.46
CA THR A 184 6.77 -4.93 -4.99
C THR A 184 6.56 -4.84 -3.49
N TYR A 185 7.65 -4.64 -2.74
CA TYR A 185 7.61 -4.59 -1.29
C TYR A 185 8.00 -3.22 -0.77
N PHE A 186 9.22 -2.72 -1.03
CA PHE A 186 9.69 -1.51 -0.38
C PHE A 186 8.92 -0.26 -0.78
N SER A 187 8.70 -0.02 -2.08
CA SER A 187 7.94 1.12 -2.59
C SER A 187 6.51 1.09 -2.05
N LEU A 188 5.83 -0.05 -2.15
CA LEU A 188 4.48 -0.25 -1.59
C LEU A 188 4.43 -0.05 -0.07
N VAL A 189 5.39 -0.61 0.68
CA VAL A 189 5.48 -0.45 2.14
C VAL A 189 5.75 1.00 2.49
N LEU A 190 6.67 1.68 1.80
CA LEU A 190 6.98 3.08 2.03
C LEU A 190 5.75 3.97 1.76
N GLU A 191 5.04 3.72 0.67
CA GLU A 191 3.78 4.40 0.38
C GLU A 191 2.72 4.08 1.43
N TRP A 192 2.47 2.80 1.74
CA TRP A 192 1.49 2.39 2.74
C TRP A 192 1.79 2.97 4.11
N PHE A 193 3.03 2.90 4.60
CA PHE A 193 3.40 3.51 5.88
C PHE A 193 3.33 5.03 5.80
N SER A 194 3.60 5.68 4.66
CA SER A 194 3.37 7.12 4.53
C SER A 194 1.89 7.49 4.73
N LEU A 195 0.96 6.60 4.36
CA LEU A 195 -0.49 6.82 4.53
C LEU A 195 -1.03 6.32 5.89
N VAL A 196 -0.52 5.18 6.33
CA VAL A 196 -1.00 4.43 7.51
C VAL A 196 -0.34 4.92 8.78
N LEU A 197 0.90 5.38 8.75
CA LEU A 197 1.46 6.10 9.90
C LEU A 197 0.66 7.39 10.12
N ASP A 198 0.28 8.09 9.06
CA ASP A 198 -0.40 9.38 9.20
C ASP A 198 -1.85 9.29 9.67
N LEU A 199 -2.49 8.11 9.67
CA LEU A 199 -3.91 7.99 10.02
C LEU A 199 -4.19 6.97 11.14
N PRO A 200 -3.84 5.69 11.04
CA PRO A 200 -3.85 4.75 12.16
C PRO A 200 -3.03 5.13 13.38
N PHE A 201 -1.80 5.67 13.28
CA PHE A 201 -1.11 6.15 14.51
C PHE A 201 -1.77 7.40 15.08
N THR A 202 -2.33 8.23 14.21
CA THR A 202 -3.11 9.42 14.56
C THR A 202 -4.37 9.02 15.33
N LEU A 203 -5.14 8.06 14.80
CA LEU A 203 -6.33 7.49 15.44
C LEU A 203 -5.96 6.72 16.70
N ALA A 204 -4.96 5.83 16.65
CA ALA A 204 -4.48 5.09 17.81
C ALA A 204 -3.97 6.04 18.88
N GLY A 205 -3.25 7.09 18.51
CA GLY A 205 -2.78 8.17 19.37
C GLY A 205 -3.93 8.94 20.00
N ILE A 206 -4.94 9.35 19.23
CA ILE A 206 -6.17 9.98 19.73
C ILE A 206 -6.88 9.03 20.70
N PHE A 207 -7.07 7.75 20.36
CA PHE A 207 -7.67 6.76 21.24
C PHE A 207 -6.85 6.53 22.51
N LEU A 208 -5.53 6.55 22.41
CA LEU A 208 -4.61 6.37 23.53
C LEU A 208 -4.62 7.60 24.43
N ILE A 209 -4.71 8.82 23.87
CA ILE A 209 -4.94 10.06 24.60
C ILE A 209 -6.29 10.00 25.32
N ILE A 210 -7.39 9.67 24.63
CA ILE A 210 -8.73 9.51 25.23
C ILE A 210 -8.70 8.44 26.34
N TYR A 211 -8.06 7.30 26.09
CA TYR A 211 -7.95 6.19 27.02
C TYR A 211 -7.11 6.56 28.25
N THR A 212 -6.00 7.28 28.09
CA THR A 212 -5.14 7.77 29.19
C THR A 212 -5.83 8.85 30.00
N PHE A 213 -6.53 9.79 29.37
CA PHE A 213 -7.38 10.77 30.07
C PHE A 213 -8.50 10.09 30.87
N LYS A 214 -9.10 9.02 30.33
CA LYS A 214 -10.15 8.24 31.00
C LYS A 214 -9.63 7.33 32.11
N ASN A 215 -8.38 6.84 32.01
CA ASN A 215 -7.79 5.86 32.93
C ASN A 215 -6.50 6.37 33.59
N LYS A 216 -6.46 7.66 33.98
CA LYS A 216 -5.30 8.38 34.54
C LYS A 216 -4.50 7.66 35.64
N HIS A 217 -5.07 6.65 36.31
CA HIS A 217 -4.44 5.95 37.43
C HIS A 217 -4.04 4.48 37.19
N LYS A 218 -4.27 3.91 35.99
CA LYS A 218 -4.11 2.45 35.77
C LYS A 218 -3.12 2.04 34.69
N ILE A 219 -2.56 2.96 33.92
CA ILE A 219 -1.71 2.61 32.78
C ILE A 219 -0.24 2.72 33.20
N LYS A 220 0.45 1.58 33.25
CA LYS A 220 1.92 1.58 33.34
C LYS A 220 2.48 1.85 31.94
N GLU A 221 3.27 2.91 31.80
CA GLU A 221 3.88 3.34 30.52
C GLU A 221 4.53 2.19 29.73
N ASN A 222 5.14 1.23 30.43
CA ASN A 222 5.81 0.10 29.81
C ASN A 222 4.88 -0.80 28.96
N GLN A 223 3.58 -0.90 29.29
CA GLN A 223 2.67 -1.85 28.61
C GLN A 223 2.33 -1.46 27.17
N ILE A 224 2.33 -0.16 26.84
CA ILE A 224 2.04 0.33 25.49
C ILE A 224 3.25 0.11 24.59
N VAL A 225 4.43 0.50 25.07
CA VAL A 225 5.69 0.29 24.36
C VAL A 225 5.89 -1.20 24.12
N GLU A 226 5.71 -2.05 25.15
CA GLU A 226 5.82 -3.51 25.03
C GLU A 226 4.90 -4.09 23.95
N LYS A 227 3.63 -3.65 23.87
CA LYS A 227 2.70 -4.12 22.85
C LYS A 227 3.08 -3.66 21.43
N LEU A 228 3.59 -2.44 21.26
CA LEU A 228 4.08 -1.95 19.97
C LEU A 228 5.34 -2.70 19.52
N THR A 229 6.28 -2.94 20.44
CA THR A 229 7.45 -3.80 20.15
C THR A 229 7.02 -5.21 19.80
N PHE A 230 6.08 -5.80 20.54
CA PHE A 230 5.57 -7.14 20.25
C PHE A 230 4.90 -7.21 18.87
N PHE A 231 4.13 -6.20 18.47
CA PHE A 231 3.55 -6.16 17.13
C PHE A 231 4.62 -6.07 16.04
N SER A 232 5.64 -5.22 16.22
CA SER A 232 6.78 -5.12 15.29
C SER A 232 7.56 -6.42 15.19
N GLU A 233 7.88 -7.06 16.32
CA GLU A 233 8.58 -8.33 16.39
C GLU A 233 7.74 -9.47 15.77
N PHE A 234 6.44 -9.52 16.08
CA PHE A 234 5.52 -10.48 15.48
C PHE A 234 5.43 -10.29 13.96
N PHE A 235 5.36 -9.04 13.50
CA PHE A 235 5.34 -8.74 12.07
C PHE A 235 6.66 -9.16 11.42
N GLU A 236 7.81 -8.82 12.01
CA GLU A 236 9.12 -9.25 11.53
C GLU A 236 9.23 -10.78 11.47
N GLU A 237 9.01 -11.48 12.58
CA GLU A 237 9.26 -12.91 12.66
C GLU A 237 8.34 -13.70 11.74
N ASN A 238 7.08 -13.28 11.60
CA ASN A 238 6.14 -14.01 10.76
C ASN A 238 6.27 -13.65 9.29
N LEU A 239 6.39 -12.37 8.93
CA LEU A 239 6.50 -11.92 7.54
C LEU A 239 7.76 -12.48 6.87
N LEU A 240 8.90 -12.46 7.57
CA LEU A 240 10.15 -13.05 7.08
C LEU A 240 10.02 -14.56 6.82
N VAL A 241 9.32 -15.28 7.70
CA VAL A 241 9.10 -16.72 7.52
C VAL A 241 8.27 -17.01 6.26
N PHE A 242 7.40 -16.09 5.81
CA PHE A 242 6.65 -16.29 4.57
C PHE A 242 7.54 -16.19 3.32
N PHE A 243 8.56 -15.33 3.31
CA PHE A 243 9.50 -15.22 2.17
C PHE A 243 10.44 -16.42 2.00
N HIS A 244 10.66 -17.20 3.06
CA HIS A 244 11.62 -18.31 3.05
C HIS A 244 11.01 -19.65 2.59
N LYS A 245 9.68 -19.76 2.47
CA LYS A 245 9.02 -21.01 2.05
C LYS A 245 8.30 -20.82 0.71
N LYS A 246 8.57 -21.72 -0.25
CA LYS A 246 8.00 -21.69 -1.61
C LYS A 246 6.48 -21.60 -1.65
N GLU A 247 5.79 -22.29 -0.76
CA GLU A 247 4.32 -22.23 -0.71
C GLU A 247 3.82 -20.88 -0.17
N LYS A 248 4.56 -20.30 0.77
CA LYS A 248 4.19 -19.09 1.51
C LYS A 248 4.53 -17.80 0.77
N ILE A 249 5.57 -17.81 -0.07
CA ILE A 249 5.95 -16.62 -0.85
C ILE A 249 4.83 -16.23 -1.82
N MET A 250 4.11 -17.22 -2.37
CA MET A 250 2.95 -16.98 -3.22
C MET A 250 1.83 -16.26 -2.46
N PHE A 251 1.54 -16.67 -1.22
CA PHE A 251 0.61 -15.92 -0.34
C PHE A 251 1.11 -14.52 -0.01
N THR A 252 2.42 -14.32 0.07
CA THR A 252 2.99 -13.00 0.33
C THR A 252 2.73 -12.07 -0.84
N PHE A 253 2.98 -12.53 -2.06
CA PHE A 253 2.73 -11.77 -3.28
C PHE A 253 1.23 -11.46 -3.48
N SER A 254 0.33 -12.44 -3.30
CA SER A 254 -1.11 -12.16 -3.34
C SER A 254 -1.55 -11.20 -2.23
N GLY A 255 -0.96 -11.31 -1.04
CA GLY A 255 -1.19 -10.40 0.07
C GLY A 255 -0.74 -8.97 -0.23
N LEU A 256 0.44 -8.81 -0.83
CA LEU A 256 0.96 -7.51 -1.27
C LEU A 256 0.06 -6.88 -2.34
N LEU A 257 -0.46 -7.67 -3.30
CA LEU A 257 -1.43 -7.16 -4.28
C LEU A 257 -2.72 -6.66 -3.59
N VAL A 258 -3.23 -7.41 -2.61
CA VAL A 258 -4.41 -7.00 -1.84
C VAL A 258 -4.13 -5.75 -0.99
N LEU A 259 -2.93 -5.64 -0.40
CA LEU A 259 -2.49 -4.44 0.32
C LEU A 259 -2.32 -3.24 -0.62
N HIS A 260 -1.91 -3.45 -1.87
CA HIS A 260 -1.85 -2.40 -2.88
C HIS A 260 -3.23 -1.83 -3.21
N LEU A 261 -4.24 -2.69 -3.36
CA LEU A 261 -5.61 -2.21 -3.53
C LEU A 261 -6.05 -1.41 -2.29
N PHE A 262 -5.62 -1.84 -1.10
CA PHE A 262 -5.90 -1.09 0.12
C PHE A 262 -5.23 0.30 0.14
N THR A 263 -3.96 0.44 -0.25
CA THR A 263 -3.28 1.75 -0.30
C THR A 263 -4.00 2.72 -1.22
N ASP A 264 -4.25 2.32 -2.46
CA ASP A 264 -4.86 3.18 -3.47
C ASP A 264 -6.26 3.60 -3.05
N ILE A 265 -7.10 2.66 -2.62
CA ILE A 265 -8.45 3.03 -2.22
C ILE A 265 -8.41 3.96 -1.01
N PHE A 266 -7.50 3.81 -0.04
CA PHE A 266 -7.37 4.81 1.03
C PHE A 266 -6.90 6.17 0.49
N ASN A 267 -5.94 6.20 -0.42
CA ASN A 267 -5.43 7.40 -1.10
C ASN A 267 -6.54 8.21 -1.80
N PHE A 268 -7.54 7.53 -2.35
CA PHE A 268 -8.65 8.17 -3.08
C PHE A 268 -9.92 8.35 -2.24
N LEU A 269 -10.33 7.33 -1.48
CA LEU A 269 -11.57 7.30 -0.72
C LEU A 269 -11.49 8.22 0.50
N LEU A 270 -10.36 8.24 1.22
CA LEU A 270 -10.26 9.05 2.42
C LEU A 270 -10.39 10.56 2.11
N PRO A 271 -9.66 11.12 1.12
CA PRO A 271 -9.84 12.52 0.74
C PRO A 271 -11.24 12.82 0.21
N PHE A 272 -11.86 11.89 -0.51
CA PHE A 272 -13.25 12.00 -0.93
C PHE A 272 -14.22 12.11 0.28
N LEU A 273 -14.02 11.28 1.31
CA LEU A 273 -14.90 11.27 2.49
C LEU A 273 -14.67 12.45 3.43
N THR A 274 -13.41 12.88 3.58
CA THR A 274 -13.00 13.88 4.57
C THR A 274 -12.85 15.28 4.00
N GLY A 275 -12.72 15.42 2.68
CA GLY A 275 -12.46 16.68 2.01
C GLY A 275 -11.00 17.15 2.14
N THR A 276 -10.08 16.28 2.55
CA THR A 276 -8.66 16.63 2.71
C THR A 276 -8.02 16.93 1.34
N ARG A 277 -7.17 17.96 1.30
CA ARG A 277 -6.59 18.48 0.05
C ARG A 277 -5.14 18.03 -0.18
N TYR A 278 -4.53 17.34 0.80
CA TYR A 278 -3.11 17.00 0.80
C TYR A 278 -2.79 15.55 0.40
N ASN A 279 -3.61 14.92 -0.43
CA ASN A 279 -3.18 13.68 -1.09
C ASN A 279 -2.32 14.00 -2.31
N LEU A 280 -1.37 13.09 -2.63
CA LEU A 280 -0.50 13.17 -3.80
C LEU A 280 -1.29 13.38 -5.11
N TYR A 281 -2.52 12.87 -5.14
CA TYR A 281 -3.41 12.90 -6.30
C TYR A 281 -4.33 14.12 -6.35
N SER A 282 -4.29 15.02 -5.37
CA SER A 282 -5.21 16.16 -5.25
C SER A 282 -5.20 17.02 -6.50
N ALA A 283 -4.02 17.26 -7.07
CA ALA A 283 -3.81 18.03 -8.30
C ALA A 283 -4.51 17.42 -9.53
N ILE A 284 -4.70 16.11 -9.56
CA ILE A 284 -5.38 15.38 -10.65
C ILE A 284 -6.87 15.27 -10.36
N LEU A 285 -7.21 15.03 -9.09
CA LEU A 285 -8.57 14.91 -8.59
C LEU A 285 -9.25 16.27 -8.41
N GLN A 286 -8.55 17.38 -8.70
CA GLN A 286 -8.92 18.80 -8.55
C GLN A 286 -10.30 19.20 -9.09
N LYS A 287 -11.06 18.27 -9.68
CA LYS A 287 -12.42 18.47 -10.12
C LYS A 287 -13.53 17.90 -9.24
N ASN A 288 -13.31 17.04 -8.24
CA ASN A 288 -14.45 16.41 -7.55
C ASN A 288 -14.42 16.37 -6.01
N PHE A 289 -15.18 17.32 -5.45
CA PHE A 289 -16.21 17.20 -4.39
C PHE A 289 -15.95 16.24 -3.23
N TRP A 290 -15.80 16.84 -2.05
CA TRP A 290 -16.03 16.17 -0.78
C TRP A 290 -17.41 15.51 -0.80
N VAL A 291 -17.56 14.31 -0.23
CA VAL A 291 -18.86 13.62 -0.15
C VAL A 291 -19.95 14.51 0.46
N GLY A 292 -19.56 15.43 1.36
CA GLY A 292 -20.45 16.42 1.96
C GLY A 292 -21.05 17.39 0.95
N ASP A 293 -20.34 17.78 -0.10
CA ASP A 293 -20.88 18.65 -1.16
C ASP A 293 -22.04 17.97 -1.89
N PHE A 294 -21.92 16.66 -2.14
CA PHE A 294 -23.00 15.88 -2.71
C PHE A 294 -24.18 15.72 -1.74
N ILE A 295 -23.90 15.48 -0.45
CA ILE A 295 -24.93 15.39 0.58
C ILE A 295 -25.69 16.71 0.67
N ILE A 296 -25.01 17.86 0.73
CA ILE A 296 -25.63 19.19 0.79
C ILE A 296 -26.50 19.45 -0.44
N LYS A 297 -26.01 19.11 -1.64
CA LYS A 297 -26.77 19.26 -2.87
C LYS A 297 -28.04 18.39 -2.85
N ASP A 298 -27.92 17.13 -2.46
CA ASP A 298 -29.02 16.17 -2.44
C ASP A 298 -30.03 16.42 -1.30
N LEU A 299 -29.60 17.07 -0.20
CA LEU A 299 -30.45 17.47 0.94
C LEU A 299 -31.57 18.41 0.53
N SER A 300 -31.37 19.22 -0.51
CA SER A 300 -32.41 20.10 -1.06
C SER A 300 -33.52 19.34 -1.79
N LEU A 301 -33.26 18.10 -2.21
CA LEU A 301 -34.16 17.34 -3.08
C LEU A 301 -35.01 16.32 -2.32
N THR A 302 -34.54 15.80 -1.17
CA THR A 302 -35.15 14.64 -0.49
C THR A 302 -34.96 14.65 1.04
N ASN A 303 -35.53 13.65 1.73
CA ASN A 303 -35.44 13.54 3.19
C ASN A 303 -34.01 13.13 3.62
N ILE A 304 -33.51 13.76 4.69
CA ILE A 304 -32.20 13.49 5.31
C ILE A 304 -31.95 12.01 5.61
N LEU A 305 -32.98 11.26 6.03
CA LEU A 305 -32.85 9.83 6.33
C LEU A 305 -32.53 9.00 5.08
N SER A 306 -33.20 9.28 3.95
CA SER A 306 -32.98 8.58 2.69
C SER A 306 -31.60 8.87 2.13
N ILE A 307 -31.14 10.12 2.24
CA ILE A 307 -29.79 10.52 1.84
C ILE A 307 -28.76 9.82 2.72
N PHE A 308 -28.90 9.92 4.05
CA PHE A 308 -27.98 9.26 4.99
C PHE A 308 -27.86 7.77 4.69
N TRP A 309 -28.98 7.08 4.46
CA TRP A 309 -29.01 5.66 4.11
C TRP A 309 -28.27 5.36 2.80
N ILE A 310 -28.53 6.12 1.73
CA ILE A 310 -27.89 5.92 0.42
C ILE A 310 -26.37 6.14 0.52
N TYR A 311 -25.93 7.23 1.17
CA TYR A 311 -24.50 7.53 1.31
C TYR A 311 -23.80 6.55 2.25
N PHE A 312 -24.48 6.09 3.30
CA PHE A 312 -24.00 4.98 4.14
C PHE A 312 -23.79 3.72 3.31
N LEU A 313 -24.74 3.35 2.45
CA LEU A 313 -24.61 2.18 1.58
C LEU A 313 -23.47 2.33 0.56
N ILE A 314 -23.28 3.52 -0.03
CA ILE A 314 -22.14 3.78 -0.93
C ILE A 314 -20.82 3.58 -0.18
N LEU A 315 -20.69 4.16 1.01
CA LEU A 315 -19.50 4.00 1.86
C LEU A 315 -19.28 2.52 2.22
N PHE A 316 -20.35 1.83 2.62
CA PHE A 316 -20.31 0.40 2.96
C PHE A 316 -19.82 -0.45 1.77
N PHE A 317 -20.27 -0.14 0.55
CA PHE A 317 -19.82 -0.84 -0.65
C PHE A 317 -18.30 -0.73 -0.83
N PHE A 318 -17.73 0.48 -0.72
CA PHE A 318 -16.28 0.67 -0.83
C PHE A 318 -15.53 -0.03 0.30
N ILE A 319 -16.05 -0.01 1.52
CA ILE A 319 -15.48 -0.77 2.64
C ILE A 319 -15.50 -2.27 2.34
N CYS A 320 -16.57 -2.81 1.74
CA CYS A 320 -16.61 -4.21 1.30
C CYS A 320 -15.57 -4.49 0.21
N LEU A 321 -15.44 -3.64 -0.80
CA LEU A 321 -14.43 -3.81 -1.85
C LEU A 321 -13.00 -3.82 -1.30
N LEU A 322 -12.76 -3.06 -0.23
CA LEU A 322 -11.48 -3.01 0.49
C LEU A 322 -11.23 -4.24 1.36
N LEU A 323 -12.13 -4.49 2.30
CA LEU A 323 -11.90 -5.44 3.38
C LEU A 323 -12.13 -6.88 2.95
N PHE A 324 -12.96 -7.11 1.94
CA PHE A 324 -13.33 -8.46 1.57
C PHE A 324 -12.22 -9.21 0.82
N PRO A 325 -11.45 -8.61 -0.12
CA PRO A 325 -10.23 -9.23 -0.64
C PRO A 325 -9.21 -9.56 0.46
N ILE A 326 -9.03 -8.68 1.46
CA ILE A 326 -8.18 -8.93 2.64
C ILE A 326 -8.70 -10.13 3.43
N TYR A 327 -10.00 -10.18 3.67
CA TYR A 327 -10.65 -11.27 4.39
C TYR A 327 -10.50 -12.61 3.64
N LEU A 328 -10.71 -12.62 2.33
CA LEU A 328 -10.53 -13.81 1.48
C LEU A 328 -9.08 -14.29 1.51
N TRP A 329 -8.12 -13.38 1.38
CA TRP A 329 -6.70 -13.69 1.49
C TRP A 329 -6.36 -14.29 2.87
N TYR A 330 -6.82 -13.66 3.96
CA TYR A 330 -6.59 -14.12 5.33
C TYR A 330 -7.16 -15.52 5.60
N ILE A 331 -8.41 -15.79 5.18
CA ILE A 331 -9.02 -17.12 5.32
C ILE A 331 -8.25 -18.16 4.49
N SER A 332 -7.81 -17.80 3.28
CA SER A 332 -7.03 -18.68 2.44
C SER A 332 -5.70 -19.05 3.11
N LEU A 333 -5.01 -18.05 3.66
CA LEU A 333 -3.75 -18.20 4.39
C LEU A 333 -3.87 -19.16 5.58
N ASN A 334 -4.90 -18.98 6.41
CA ASN A 334 -5.12 -19.80 7.61
C ASN A 334 -5.82 -21.13 7.35
N LYS A 335 -6.19 -21.38 6.09
CA LYS A 335 -6.96 -22.55 5.68
C LYS A 335 -8.31 -22.71 6.41
N GLU A 336 -8.95 -21.60 6.77
CA GLU A 336 -10.22 -21.61 7.50
C GLU A 336 -11.45 -21.74 6.58
N LYS A 337 -12.62 -22.06 7.15
CA LYS A 337 -13.89 -22.01 6.41
C LYS A 337 -14.41 -20.57 6.36
N LEU A 338 -14.85 -20.15 5.18
CA LEU A 338 -15.40 -18.82 4.98
C LEU A 338 -16.73 -18.68 5.73
N LYS A 339 -16.85 -17.61 6.52
CA LYS A 339 -18.06 -17.29 7.29
C LYS A 339 -18.39 -15.82 7.05
N ILE A 340 -19.49 -15.52 6.37
CA ILE A 340 -19.97 -14.14 6.23
C ILE A 340 -21.19 -13.96 7.13
N SER A 341 -21.27 -12.83 7.83
CA SER A 341 -22.44 -12.49 8.62
C SER A 341 -23.63 -12.18 7.69
N ARG A 342 -24.83 -12.58 8.10
CA ARG A 342 -26.06 -12.35 7.31
C ARG A 342 -26.29 -10.86 7.04
N TRP A 343 -25.98 -10.02 8.03
CA TRP A 343 -26.05 -8.56 7.94
C TRP A 343 -25.12 -8.01 6.87
N ALA A 344 -23.85 -8.45 6.83
CA ALA A 344 -22.89 -7.96 5.85
C ALA A 344 -23.28 -8.35 4.42
N VAL A 345 -23.75 -9.58 4.20
CA VAL A 345 -24.26 -10.03 2.89
C VAL A 345 -25.44 -9.17 2.45
N SER A 346 -26.40 -8.93 3.34
CA SER A 346 -27.61 -8.17 3.02
C SER A 346 -27.29 -6.70 2.71
N LEU A 347 -26.42 -6.08 3.51
CA LEU A 347 -25.91 -4.72 3.24
C LEU A 347 -25.14 -4.66 1.92
N PHE A 348 -24.34 -5.68 1.59
CA PHE A 348 -23.60 -5.72 0.34
C PHE A 348 -24.53 -5.63 -0.86
N PHE A 349 -25.59 -6.44 -0.91
CA PHE A 349 -26.54 -6.38 -2.03
C PHE A 349 -27.34 -5.09 -2.08
N SER A 350 -27.78 -4.56 -0.94
CA SER A 350 -28.43 -3.25 -0.89
C SER A 350 -27.49 -2.15 -1.41
N SER A 351 -26.22 -2.21 -1.05
CA SER A 351 -25.22 -1.27 -1.52
C SER A 351 -24.90 -1.43 -3.01
N LEU A 352 -24.83 -2.67 -3.51
CA LEU A 352 -24.64 -2.97 -4.92
C LEU A 352 -25.77 -2.37 -5.77
N VAL A 353 -27.02 -2.46 -5.30
CA VAL A 353 -28.18 -1.85 -5.97
C VAL A 353 -28.05 -0.33 -6.04
N VAL A 354 -27.60 0.31 -4.95
CA VAL A 354 -27.31 1.75 -4.98
C VAL A 354 -26.27 2.07 -6.04
N ILE A 355 -25.17 1.32 -6.13
CA ILE A 355 -24.09 1.58 -7.11
C ILE A 355 -24.55 1.33 -8.55
N LEU A 356 -25.32 0.28 -8.79
CA LEU A 356 -25.84 -0.05 -10.13
C LEU A 356 -26.84 1.00 -10.63
N ILE A 357 -27.71 1.50 -9.76
CA ILE A 357 -28.72 2.52 -10.11
C ILE A 357 -28.11 3.92 -10.12
N LYS A 358 -27.27 4.25 -9.13
CA LYS A 358 -26.48 5.47 -9.06
C LYS A 358 -25.17 5.22 -9.81
N SER A 359 -25.28 5.05 -11.13
CA SER A 359 -24.19 4.74 -12.09
C SER A 359 -23.15 5.87 -12.22
N ASN A 360 -22.79 6.54 -11.14
CA ASN A 360 -21.90 7.70 -11.17
C ASN A 360 -20.50 7.37 -10.69
N ILE A 361 -20.27 6.13 -10.24
CA ILE A 361 -19.01 5.68 -9.68
C ILE A 361 -18.38 4.75 -10.71
N TYR A 362 -17.27 5.19 -11.28
CA TYR A 362 -16.47 4.37 -12.16
C TYR A 362 -15.02 4.38 -11.70
N PHE A 363 -14.40 3.21 -11.79
CA PHE A 363 -12.95 3.08 -11.75
C PHE A 363 -12.41 3.52 -13.10
N ASP A 364 -11.39 4.37 -13.12
CA ASP A 364 -10.67 4.65 -14.35
C ASP A 364 -9.17 4.65 -14.07
N SER A 365 -8.39 4.24 -15.07
CA SER A 365 -6.94 4.27 -14.95
C SER A 365 -6.48 5.73 -14.90
N LEU A 366 -5.66 6.09 -13.91
CA LEU A 366 -4.83 7.28 -14.01
C LEU A 366 -3.95 7.08 -15.26
N GLY A 367 -4.28 7.75 -16.36
CA GLY A 367 -3.42 7.74 -17.55
C GLY A 367 -2.06 8.34 -17.24
N THR A 368 -1.15 8.43 -18.21
CA THR A 368 0.20 9.01 -18.00
C THR A 368 0.23 10.49 -17.66
N LYS A 369 -0.93 11.13 -17.46
CA LYS A 369 -0.99 12.51 -17.02
C LYS A 369 -0.20 12.64 -15.71
N LEU A 370 0.94 13.35 -15.79
CA LEU A 370 1.85 13.66 -14.69
C LEU A 370 2.73 12.49 -14.21
N GLY A 371 2.89 11.43 -14.99
CA GLY A 371 3.82 10.34 -14.64
C GLY A 371 3.42 9.52 -13.42
N LEU A 372 2.12 9.48 -13.09
CA LEU A 372 1.59 8.66 -12.01
C LEU A 372 0.96 7.38 -12.52
N THR A 373 1.00 6.34 -11.70
CA THR A 373 0.24 5.10 -11.90
C THR A 373 -0.89 5.03 -10.87
N GLY A 374 -2.01 4.41 -11.26
CA GLY A 374 -3.09 4.12 -10.33
C GLY A 374 -4.47 3.98 -10.96
N VAL A 375 -5.45 3.79 -10.09
CA VAL A 375 -6.87 3.76 -10.45
C VAL A 375 -7.59 4.78 -9.59
N TYR A 376 -8.20 5.78 -10.21
CA TYR A 376 -8.97 6.79 -9.50
C TYR A 376 -10.46 6.48 -9.54
N PHE A 377 -11.17 7.00 -8.55
CA PHE A 377 -12.62 6.95 -8.46
C PHE A 377 -13.19 8.24 -9.00
N TYR A 378 -13.98 8.14 -10.06
CA TYR A 378 -14.71 9.28 -10.58
C TYR A 378 -16.15 9.24 -10.09
N PHE A 379 -16.58 10.31 -9.42
CA PHE A 379 -17.99 10.56 -9.08
C PHE A 379 -18.54 11.58 -10.08
N SER A 380 -19.44 11.14 -10.95
CA SER A 380 -20.10 12.04 -11.90
C SER A 380 -21.15 12.90 -11.20
N ASN A 381 -21.00 14.23 -11.27
CA ASN A 381 -22.03 15.19 -10.84
C ASN A 381 -23.26 15.22 -11.75
N LYS A 382 -23.21 14.56 -12.92
CA LYS A 382 -24.18 14.74 -14.00
C LYS A 382 -25.39 13.82 -13.94
N ALA A 383 -25.39 12.71 -13.19
CA ALA A 383 -26.62 11.93 -13.12
C ALA A 383 -27.58 12.52 -12.11
N SER A 384 -28.71 12.99 -12.63
CA SER A 384 -29.98 12.91 -11.94
C SER A 384 -30.22 11.45 -11.55
N PHE A 385 -30.67 11.21 -10.33
CA PHE A 385 -31.07 9.86 -9.94
C PHE A 385 -32.20 9.39 -10.88
N LEU A 386 -32.00 8.25 -11.54
CA LEU A 386 -33.06 7.60 -12.34
C LEU A 386 -34.34 7.39 -11.52
N LEU A 387 -34.16 7.14 -10.21
CA LEU A 387 -35.21 7.03 -9.20
C LEU A 387 -34.93 8.04 -8.08
N GLY A 388 -35.86 8.93 -7.74
CA GLY A 388 -35.67 9.85 -6.61
C GLY A 388 -35.23 9.13 -5.32
N HIS A 389 -34.40 9.77 -4.49
CA HIS A 389 -33.71 9.11 -3.37
C HIS A 389 -34.64 8.35 -2.42
N ASN A 390 -35.86 8.84 -2.21
CA ASN A 390 -36.85 8.16 -1.36
C ASN A 390 -37.17 6.76 -1.90
N TYR A 391 -37.47 6.64 -3.20
CA TYR A 391 -37.77 5.35 -3.83
C TYR A 391 -36.54 4.42 -3.82
N LEU A 392 -35.35 4.95 -4.08
CA LEU A 392 -34.11 4.17 -4.01
C LEU A 392 -33.84 3.67 -2.57
N SER A 393 -34.11 4.49 -1.56
CA SER A 393 -33.95 4.09 -0.15
C SER A 393 -34.93 2.98 0.25
N ILE A 394 -36.18 3.06 -0.19
CA ILE A 394 -37.19 2.01 0.05
C ILE A 394 -36.77 0.72 -0.66
N LEU A 395 -36.39 0.79 -1.93
CA LEU A 395 -35.94 -0.35 -2.73
C LEU A 395 -34.74 -1.06 -2.09
N THR A 396 -33.76 -0.30 -1.61
CA THR A 396 -32.56 -0.89 -1.00
C THR A 396 -32.84 -1.51 0.37
N LEU A 397 -33.79 -0.96 1.12
CA LEU A 397 -34.28 -1.55 2.38
C LEU A 397 -35.09 -2.83 2.14
N THR A 398 -35.94 -2.88 1.11
CA THR A 398 -36.69 -4.11 0.79
C THR A 398 -35.75 -5.22 0.35
N ILE A 399 -34.74 -4.92 -0.47
CA ILE A 399 -33.68 -5.87 -0.85
C ILE A 399 -32.89 -6.34 0.38
N PHE A 400 -32.58 -5.43 1.31
CA PHE A 400 -31.91 -5.77 2.56
C PHE A 400 -32.70 -6.84 3.33
N VAL A 401 -33.99 -6.59 3.59
CA VAL A 401 -34.86 -7.49 4.37
C VAL A 401 -35.08 -8.82 3.65
N MET A 402 -35.28 -8.77 2.33
CA MET A 402 -35.45 -9.96 1.50
C MET A 402 -34.22 -10.87 1.59
N ILE A 403 -33.02 -10.35 1.38
CA ILE A 403 -31.79 -11.15 1.42
C ILE A 403 -31.50 -11.63 2.84
N PHE A 404 -31.73 -10.78 3.85
CA PHE A 404 -31.54 -11.14 5.25
C PHE A 404 -32.40 -12.33 5.67
N THR A 405 -33.65 -12.38 5.19
CA THR A 405 -34.57 -13.50 5.44
C THR A 405 -34.21 -14.75 4.63
N MET A 406 -33.86 -14.62 3.34
CA MET A 406 -33.47 -15.74 2.48
C MET A 406 -32.23 -16.48 3.00
N ILE A 407 -31.26 -15.79 3.60
CA ILE A 407 -30.03 -16.39 4.16
C ILE A 407 -30.31 -17.33 5.36
N ARG A 408 -31.54 -17.34 5.92
CA ARG A 408 -31.91 -18.34 6.94
C ARG A 408 -31.92 -19.76 6.37
N TYR A 409 -32.21 -19.92 5.07
CA TYR A 409 -32.19 -21.22 4.41
C TYR A 409 -30.76 -21.59 4.00
N HIS A 410 -30.31 -22.78 4.42
CA HIS A 410 -28.91 -23.19 4.27
C HIS A 410 -28.43 -23.23 2.81
N THR A 411 -29.24 -23.74 1.88
CA THR A 411 -28.91 -23.79 0.44
C THR A 411 -28.82 -22.40 -0.17
N LEU A 412 -29.81 -21.54 0.08
CA LEU A 412 -29.80 -20.15 -0.38
C LEU A 412 -28.62 -19.37 0.20
N LYS A 413 -28.30 -19.55 1.49
CA LYS A 413 -27.12 -18.95 2.11
C LYS A 413 -25.86 -19.27 1.32
N LYS A 414 -25.61 -20.54 1.00
CA LYS A 414 -24.41 -20.94 0.23
C LYS A 414 -24.36 -20.25 -1.14
N ILE A 415 -25.47 -20.26 -1.87
CA ILE A 415 -25.56 -19.66 -3.21
C ILE A 415 -25.32 -18.14 -3.13
N ILE A 416 -25.99 -17.45 -2.20
CA ILE A 416 -25.88 -16.01 -2.01
C ILE A 416 -24.44 -15.63 -1.62
N GLU A 417 -23.80 -16.35 -0.69
CA GLU A 417 -22.40 -16.08 -0.31
C GLU A 417 -21.43 -16.29 -1.49
N ILE A 418 -21.64 -17.32 -2.32
CA ILE A 418 -20.85 -17.53 -3.55
C ILE A 418 -21.04 -16.36 -4.53
N ILE A 419 -22.27 -15.88 -4.72
CA ILE A 419 -22.55 -14.72 -5.59
C ILE A 419 -21.83 -13.47 -5.08
N VAL A 420 -21.83 -13.21 -3.76
CA VAL A 420 -21.06 -12.11 -3.16
C VAL A 420 -19.58 -12.23 -3.48
N ILE A 421 -19.00 -13.42 -3.31
CA ILE A 421 -17.58 -13.66 -3.59
C ILE A 421 -17.29 -13.41 -5.07
N ILE A 422 -18.12 -13.93 -5.98
CA ILE A 422 -17.96 -13.71 -7.43
C ILE A 422 -18.05 -12.22 -7.77
N ALA A 423 -19.04 -11.49 -7.23
CA ALA A 423 -19.19 -10.06 -7.48
C ALA A 423 -17.96 -9.27 -7.01
N ILE A 424 -17.43 -9.60 -5.84
CA ILE A 424 -16.23 -8.94 -5.30
C ILE A 424 -14.99 -9.30 -6.13
N LEU A 425 -14.88 -10.55 -6.58
CA LEU A 425 -13.80 -10.96 -7.49
C LEU A 425 -13.88 -10.21 -8.82
N ILE A 426 -15.07 -10.03 -9.40
CA ILE A 426 -15.23 -9.25 -10.65
C ILE A 426 -14.72 -7.83 -10.47
N VAL A 427 -15.12 -7.15 -9.39
CA VAL A 427 -14.66 -5.77 -9.13
C VAL A 427 -13.16 -5.71 -8.84
N PHE A 428 -12.63 -6.67 -8.06
CA PHE A 428 -11.20 -6.77 -7.80
C PHE A 428 -10.39 -7.03 -9.07
N SER A 429 -10.90 -7.88 -9.97
CA SER A 429 -10.31 -8.15 -11.27
C SER A 429 -10.33 -6.92 -12.17
N GLU A 430 -11.45 -6.23 -12.26
CA GLU A 430 -11.57 -4.99 -13.03
C GLU A 430 -10.59 -3.92 -12.55
N TYR A 431 -10.51 -3.75 -11.22
CA TYR A 431 -9.55 -2.86 -10.58
C TYR A 431 -8.11 -3.23 -10.96
N THR A 432 -7.73 -4.49 -10.73
CA THR A 432 -6.36 -4.97 -10.96
C THR A 432 -5.97 -4.80 -12.43
N LEU A 433 -6.89 -5.05 -13.37
CA LEU A 433 -6.66 -4.86 -14.80
C LEU A 433 -6.47 -3.39 -15.16
N LYS A 434 -7.29 -2.47 -14.61
CA LYS A 434 -7.14 -1.02 -14.84
C LYS A 434 -5.84 -0.49 -14.27
N PHE A 435 -5.47 -0.95 -13.07
CA PHE A 435 -4.20 -0.60 -12.44
C PHE A 435 -3.03 -1.11 -13.28
N PHE A 436 -3.06 -2.38 -13.68
CA PHE A 436 -2.04 -2.97 -14.52
C PHE A 436 -1.90 -2.24 -15.86
N LYS A 437 -3.01 -1.85 -16.49
CA LYS A 437 -2.99 -1.03 -17.72
C LYS A 437 -2.31 0.32 -17.50
N SER A 438 -2.58 0.99 -16.38
CA SER A 438 -1.92 2.25 -16.00
C SER A 438 -0.41 2.06 -15.88
N ILE A 439 0.04 0.99 -15.20
CA ILE A 439 1.47 0.64 -15.10
C ILE A 439 2.10 0.41 -16.47
N LEU A 440 1.46 -0.42 -17.31
CA LEU A 440 1.99 -0.72 -18.65
C LEU A 440 2.20 0.58 -19.44
N PHE A 441 1.20 1.46 -19.42
CA PHE A 441 1.26 2.72 -20.14
C PHE A 441 2.36 3.65 -19.60
N PHE A 442 2.49 3.76 -18.28
CA PHE A 442 3.57 4.51 -17.63
C PHE A 442 4.96 4.03 -18.06
N TYR A 443 5.21 2.72 -18.01
CA TYR A 443 6.51 2.18 -18.39
C TYR A 443 6.78 2.32 -19.89
N PHE A 444 5.78 2.13 -20.77
CA PHE A 444 5.96 2.34 -22.20
C PHE A 444 6.30 3.79 -22.54
N GLU A 445 5.61 4.76 -21.94
CA GLU A 445 5.91 6.18 -22.14
C GLU A 445 7.31 6.54 -21.59
N SER A 446 7.65 6.04 -20.40
CA SER A 446 8.97 6.24 -19.79
C SER A 446 10.08 5.65 -20.65
N ILE A 447 9.91 4.43 -21.15
CA ILE A 447 10.86 3.76 -22.06
C ILE A 447 11.04 4.59 -23.34
N ASN A 448 9.96 5.01 -23.98
CA ASN A 448 10.02 5.80 -25.20
C ASN A 448 10.75 7.15 -24.96
N THR A 449 10.43 7.81 -23.85
CA THR A 449 11.06 9.08 -23.45
C THR A 449 12.56 8.90 -23.20
N LEU A 450 12.97 7.83 -22.51
CA LEU A 450 14.38 7.55 -22.23
C LEU A 450 15.17 7.17 -23.49
N ILE A 451 14.55 6.45 -24.43
CA ILE A 451 15.15 6.15 -25.74
C ILE A 451 15.38 7.45 -26.52
N ASN A 452 14.36 8.31 -26.64
CA ASN A 452 14.45 9.56 -27.39
C ASN A 452 15.49 10.53 -26.80
N ASN A 453 15.71 10.46 -25.48
CA ASN A 453 16.70 11.28 -24.78
C ASN A 453 18.06 10.60 -24.59
N ASN A 454 18.30 9.43 -25.22
CA ASN A 454 19.55 8.66 -25.12
C ASN A 454 19.99 8.30 -23.68
N MET A 455 19.04 8.13 -22.76
CA MET A 455 19.29 7.83 -21.35
C MET A 455 19.38 6.30 -21.09
N PHE A 456 20.29 5.62 -21.78
CA PHE A 456 20.34 4.15 -21.82
C PHE A 456 20.59 3.47 -20.45
N PHE A 457 21.35 4.10 -19.56
CA PHE A 457 21.61 3.50 -18.24
C PHE A 457 20.34 3.42 -17.38
N ILE A 458 19.57 4.50 -17.34
CA ILE A 458 18.28 4.55 -16.64
C ILE A 458 17.28 3.62 -17.33
N LEU A 459 17.28 3.58 -18.66
CA LEU A 459 16.43 2.70 -19.46
C LEU A 459 16.54 1.22 -19.05
N VAL A 460 17.76 0.72 -18.82
CA VAL A 460 17.96 -0.68 -18.39
C VAL A 460 17.24 -0.97 -17.07
N PHE A 461 17.34 -0.08 -16.09
CA PHE A 461 16.65 -0.25 -14.80
C PHE A 461 15.13 -0.15 -14.95
N ILE A 462 14.64 0.79 -15.75
CA ILE A 462 13.21 0.93 -16.02
C ILE A 462 12.64 -0.33 -16.72
N ILE A 463 13.40 -0.97 -17.60
CA ILE A 463 13.01 -2.27 -18.20
C ILE A 463 12.98 -3.37 -17.14
N ILE A 464 13.99 -3.46 -16.27
CA ILE A 464 13.98 -4.43 -15.16
C ILE A 464 12.75 -4.18 -14.27
N PHE A 465 12.46 -2.91 -13.97
CA PHE A 465 11.34 -2.55 -13.12
C PHE A 465 10.00 -2.88 -13.74
N PHE A 466 9.86 -2.64 -15.04
CA PHE A 466 8.72 -3.06 -15.83
C PHE A 466 8.51 -4.57 -15.77
N LEU A 467 9.55 -5.37 -16.01
CA LEU A 467 9.47 -6.84 -15.96
C LEU A 467 9.09 -7.35 -14.57
N CYS A 468 9.71 -6.83 -13.52
CA CYS A 468 9.37 -7.16 -12.14
C CYS A 468 7.90 -6.83 -11.83
N SER A 469 7.41 -5.66 -12.27
CA SER A 469 6.02 -5.25 -12.10
C SER A 469 5.07 -6.20 -12.81
N VAL A 470 5.33 -6.54 -14.08
CA VAL A 470 4.49 -7.46 -14.86
C VAL A 470 4.39 -8.83 -14.19
N ILE A 471 5.53 -9.39 -13.78
CA ILE A 471 5.57 -10.70 -13.09
C ILE A 471 4.78 -10.62 -11.78
N PHE A 472 4.97 -9.54 -11.00
CA PHE A 472 4.27 -9.36 -9.74
C PHE A 472 2.76 -9.26 -9.92
N TYR A 473 2.25 -8.37 -10.77
CA TYR A 473 0.80 -8.15 -10.89
C TYR A 473 0.09 -9.37 -11.46
N LEU A 474 0.61 -9.95 -12.55
CA LEU A 474 0.00 -11.16 -13.13
C LEU A 474 0.12 -12.36 -12.19
N GLY A 475 1.32 -12.60 -11.65
CA GLY A 475 1.58 -13.73 -10.76
C GLY A 475 0.74 -13.67 -9.49
N SER A 476 0.73 -12.52 -8.81
CA SER A 476 -0.03 -12.31 -7.57
C SER A 476 -1.54 -12.44 -7.79
N TYR A 477 -2.04 -11.93 -8.92
CA TYR A 477 -3.46 -12.01 -9.27
C TYR A 477 -3.89 -13.47 -9.49
N PHE A 478 -3.17 -14.23 -10.33
CA PHE A 478 -3.52 -15.64 -10.56
C PHE A 478 -3.42 -16.49 -9.29
N VAL A 479 -2.40 -16.22 -8.46
CA VAL A 479 -2.26 -16.87 -7.17
C VAL A 479 -3.45 -16.55 -6.25
N PHE A 480 -3.86 -15.28 -6.17
CA PHE A 480 -5.02 -14.86 -5.37
C PHE A 480 -6.32 -15.54 -5.83
N ILE A 481 -6.58 -15.59 -7.14
CA ILE A 481 -7.76 -16.26 -7.69
C ILE A 481 -7.74 -17.76 -7.37
N SER A 482 -6.61 -18.44 -7.60
CA SER A 482 -6.44 -19.86 -7.29
C SER A 482 -6.68 -20.17 -5.80
N GLN A 483 -6.11 -19.35 -4.92
CA GLN A 483 -6.30 -19.39 -3.47
C GLN A 483 -7.76 -19.20 -3.05
N THR A 484 -8.46 -18.27 -3.70
CA THR A 484 -9.87 -17.99 -3.43
C THR A 484 -10.75 -19.15 -3.88
N ILE A 485 -10.52 -19.71 -5.07
CA ILE A 485 -11.24 -20.90 -5.57
C ILE A 485 -11.07 -22.08 -4.63
N SER A 486 -9.84 -22.35 -4.17
CA SER A 486 -9.57 -23.41 -3.17
C SER A 486 -10.36 -23.19 -1.88
N THR A 487 -10.46 -21.94 -1.43
CA THR A 487 -11.20 -21.56 -0.21
C THR A 487 -12.71 -21.74 -0.38
N ILE A 488 -13.26 -21.38 -1.54
CA ILE A 488 -14.68 -21.61 -1.89
C ILE A 488 -14.97 -23.12 -1.89
N LYS A 489 -14.13 -23.92 -2.55
CA LYS A 489 -14.26 -25.39 -2.56
C LYS A 489 -14.36 -25.94 -1.15
N ARG A 490 -13.35 -25.67 -0.31
CA ARG A 490 -13.31 -26.13 1.10
C ARG A 490 -14.50 -25.67 1.95
N SER A 491 -15.09 -24.52 1.66
CA SER A 491 -16.15 -23.93 2.49
C SER A 491 -17.53 -24.47 2.13
N TYR A 492 -17.76 -24.85 0.86
CA TYR A 492 -19.10 -25.11 0.34
C TYR A 492 -19.33 -26.52 -0.21
N PHE A 493 -18.26 -27.20 -0.65
CA PHE A 493 -18.23 -28.54 -1.21
C PHE A 493 -17.40 -29.46 -0.32
#